data_AF-A0A4Q6BZY3-F1
#
_entry.id   AF-A0A4Q6BZY3-F1
#
_cell.length_a   1.000
_cell.length_b   1.000
_cell.length_c   1.000
_cell.angle_alpha   90.00
_cell.angle_beta   90.00
_cell.angle_gamma   90.00
#
_symmetry.space_group_name_H-M   'P 1'
#
loop_
_entity.id
_entity.type
_entity.pdbx_description
1 polymer ?
#
loop_
_entity_poly.entity_id
_entity_poly.type
_entity_poly.pdbx_seq_one_letter_code
_entity_poly.pdbx_strand_id
1 'polypeptide(L)'
;LTWREGSGHRTYLVVADPQSQKQLGVAFRNDSATTPVTRHCEWCHSTGGSSQIGLLVTNASARKSVGVHLCRDLSCQEKLESRSQLSGENGRILSHELTGRMTDFLKRCLF
;
A
#
# COMPACT_ATOMS: atom_id res chain seq x y z
N LEU A 1 -2.51 2.67 -10.19
CA LEU A 1 -2.66 1.29 -10.69
C LEU A 1 -2.04 0.34 -9.70
N THR A 2 -2.77 -0.69 -9.31
CA THR A 2 -2.28 -1.79 -8.47
C THR A 2 -2.42 -3.09 -9.25
N TRP A 3 -1.43 -3.98 -9.13
CA TRP A 3 -1.51 -5.30 -9.76
C TRP A 3 -0.86 -6.34 -8.85
N ARG A 4 -1.50 -7.50 -8.71
CA ARG A 4 -0.97 -8.63 -7.96
C ARG A 4 -0.58 -9.73 -8.93
N GLU A 5 0.64 -10.23 -8.80
CA GLU A 5 1.10 -11.37 -9.57
C GLU A 5 0.26 -12.61 -9.24
N GLY A 6 -0.02 -13.47 -10.22
CA GLY A 6 -0.86 -14.66 -10.02
C GLY A 6 -0.32 -15.65 -8.97
N SER A 7 1.00 -15.66 -8.76
CA SER A 7 1.66 -16.45 -7.70
C SER A 7 1.36 -15.92 -6.27
N GLY A 8 0.96 -14.65 -6.17
CA GLY A 8 0.79 -13.95 -4.90
C GLY A 8 2.09 -13.51 -4.22
N HIS A 9 3.26 -13.79 -4.79
CA HIS A 9 4.56 -13.41 -4.21
C HIS A 9 4.86 -11.93 -4.38
N ARG A 10 4.36 -11.30 -5.45
CA ARG A 10 4.60 -9.89 -5.73
C ARG A 10 3.32 -9.08 -5.91
N THR A 11 3.38 -7.84 -5.44
CA THR A 11 2.34 -6.85 -5.68
C THR A 11 3.00 -5.55 -6.15
N TYR A 12 2.42 -4.92 -7.16
CA TYR A 12 2.99 -3.79 -7.88
C TYR A 12 2.09 -2.57 -7.68
N LEU A 13 2.72 -1.42 -7.50
CA LEU A 13 2.05 -0.13 -7.41
C LEU A 13 2.67 0.82 -8.43
N VAL A 14 1.81 1.52 -9.16
CA VAL A 14 2.15 2.72 -9.92
C VAL A 14 1.23 3.85 -9.48
N VAL A 15 1.81 4.96 -9.07
CA VAL A 15 1.10 6.16 -8.59
C VAL A 15 1.71 7.41 -9.22
N ALA A 16 0.87 8.38 -9.56
CA ALA A 16 1.35 9.69 -10.00
C ALA A 16 1.65 10.56 -8.78
N ASP A 17 2.83 11.15 -8.73
CA ASP A 17 3.16 12.14 -7.72
C ASP A 17 2.32 13.40 -7.93
N PRO A 18 1.48 13.83 -6.95
CA PRO A 18 0.63 15.00 -7.11
C PRO A 18 1.42 16.28 -7.35
N GLN A 19 2.67 16.36 -6.87
CA GLN A 19 3.51 17.54 -7.03
C GLN A 19 4.23 17.57 -8.38
N SER A 20 4.98 16.52 -8.72
CA SER A 20 5.81 16.51 -9.94
C SER A 20 5.11 15.95 -11.18
N GLN A 21 3.93 15.36 -11.03
CA GLN A 21 3.22 14.59 -12.07
C GLN A 21 4.01 13.40 -12.64
N LYS A 22 5.18 13.07 -12.08
CA LYS A 22 5.95 11.89 -12.46
C LYS A 22 5.27 10.62 -11.95
N GLN A 23 5.29 9.57 -12.78
CA GLN A 23 4.86 8.25 -12.35
C GLN A 23 5.95 7.61 -11.51
N LEU A 24 5.59 7.18 -10.30
CA LEU A 24 6.44 6.44 -9.38
C LEU A 24 5.94 4.99 -9.32
N GLY A 25 6.87 4.05 -9.37
CA GLY A 25 6.57 2.62 -9.40
C GLY A 25 7.35 1.84 -8.35
N VAL A 26 6.74 0.80 -7.80
CA VAL A 26 7.41 -0.15 -6.90
C VAL A 26 6.86 -1.56 -7.07
N ALA A 27 7.74 -2.54 -6.94
CA ALA A 27 7.40 -3.94 -6.80
C ALA A 27 7.67 -4.39 -5.35
N PHE A 28 6.61 -4.80 -4.65
CA PHE A 28 6.71 -5.38 -3.32
C PHE A 28 6.80 -6.90 -3.41
N ARG A 29 7.63 -7.48 -2.55
CA ARG A 29 7.59 -8.88 -2.17
C ARG A 29 6.63 -9.04 -0.98
N ASN A 30 5.76 -10.04 -1.05
CA ASN A 30 4.92 -10.42 0.07
C ASN A 30 5.72 -11.27 1.05
N ASP A 31 5.82 -10.82 2.29
CA ASP A 31 6.31 -11.67 3.37
C ASP A 31 5.16 -12.52 3.95
N SER A 32 5.46 -13.78 4.16
CA SER A 32 4.51 -14.79 4.62
C SER A 32 4.76 -15.03 6.10
N ALA A 33 4.23 -14.17 6.96
CA ALA A 33 4.22 -14.43 8.39
C ALA A 33 3.39 -15.69 8.68
N THR A 34 4.00 -16.67 9.36
CA THR A 34 3.38 -17.95 9.71
C THR A 34 2.42 -17.83 10.89
N THR A 35 2.57 -16.80 11.70
CA THR A 35 1.70 -16.56 12.86
C THR A 35 0.46 -15.74 12.47
N PRO A 36 -0.76 -16.22 12.78
CA PRO A 36 -1.97 -15.43 12.61
C PRO A 36 -1.98 -14.29 13.63
N VAL A 37 -1.84 -13.05 13.15
CA VAL A 37 -1.83 -11.84 13.96
C VAL A 37 -2.73 -10.81 13.28
N THR A 38 -3.54 -10.12 14.07
CA THR A 38 -4.31 -8.96 13.59
C THR A 38 -3.36 -7.80 13.34
N ARG A 39 -3.42 -7.22 12.14
CA ARG A 39 -2.55 -6.11 11.72
C ARG A 39 -3.36 -4.94 11.23
N HIS A 40 -2.71 -3.78 11.16
CA HIS A 40 -3.27 -2.55 10.63
C HIS A 40 -2.52 -2.17 9.35
N CYS A 41 -3.26 -1.73 8.33
CA CYS A 41 -2.69 -1.24 7.09
C CYS A 41 -2.22 0.20 7.31
N GLU A 42 -0.94 0.49 7.10
CA GLU A 42 -0.37 1.84 7.27
C GLU A 42 -0.91 2.86 6.26
N TRP A 43 -1.56 2.41 5.18
CA TRP A 43 -2.12 3.29 4.15
C TRP A 43 -3.61 3.58 4.29
N CYS A 44 -4.47 2.56 4.41
CA CYS A 44 -5.92 2.79 4.55
C CYS A 44 -6.43 2.70 6.00
N HIS A 45 -5.55 2.31 6.94
CA HIS A 45 -5.87 2.08 8.34
C HIS A 45 -6.94 1.00 8.58
N SER A 46 -7.23 0.15 7.58
CA SER A 46 -8.08 -1.01 7.79
C SER A 46 -7.37 -2.01 8.71
N THR A 47 -8.13 -2.67 9.57
CA THR A 47 -7.66 -3.82 10.37
C THR A 47 -8.01 -5.12 9.65
N GLY A 48 -7.16 -6.13 9.77
CA GLY A 48 -7.36 -7.43 9.12
C GLY A 48 -6.36 -8.47 9.58
N GLY A 49 -6.65 -9.74 9.32
CA GLY A 49 -5.75 -10.85 9.63
C GLY A 49 -4.55 -10.93 8.66
N SER A 50 -3.63 -11.85 8.94
CA SER A 50 -2.40 -12.08 8.14
C SER A 50 -2.65 -12.39 6.66
N SER A 51 -3.86 -12.81 6.27
CA SER A 51 -4.27 -13.05 4.87
C SER A 51 -4.69 -11.78 4.13
N GLN A 52 -5.14 -10.76 4.85
CA GLN A 52 -5.60 -9.48 4.27
C GLN A 52 -4.50 -8.43 4.34
N ILE A 53 -3.77 -8.37 5.47
CA ILE A 53 -2.73 -7.39 5.72
C ILE A 53 -1.42 -8.13 5.98
N GLY A 54 -0.42 -7.81 5.17
CA GLY A 54 0.89 -8.45 5.20
C GLY A 54 2.01 -7.42 5.25
N LEU A 55 3.20 -7.88 5.62
CA LEU A 55 4.41 -7.08 5.47
C LEU A 55 4.81 -7.13 3.99
N LEU A 56 4.72 -5.99 3.31
CA LEU A 56 5.17 -5.80 1.94
C LEU A 56 6.58 -5.20 1.98
N VAL A 57 7.52 -5.86 1.30
CA VAL A 57 8.94 -5.51 1.34
C VAL A 57 9.43 -5.09 -0.04
N THR A 58 10.13 -3.97 -0.11
CA THR A 58 10.82 -3.52 -1.33
C THR A 58 12.30 -3.28 -1.05
N ASN A 59 13.14 -3.34 -2.08
CA ASN A 59 14.56 -3.03 -1.96
C ASN A 59 14.78 -1.54 -2.25
N ALA A 60 15.22 -0.79 -1.24
CA ALA A 60 15.65 0.60 -1.35
C ALA A 60 17.02 0.71 -2.03
N SER A 61 17.89 -0.27 -1.79
CA SER A 61 19.19 -0.41 -2.44
C SER A 61 19.63 -1.87 -2.42
N ALA A 62 20.80 -2.17 -3.00
CA ALA A 62 21.39 -3.52 -2.94
C ALA A 62 21.63 -4.03 -1.51
N ARG A 63 21.68 -3.15 -0.51
CA ARG A 63 21.96 -3.49 0.90
C ARG A 63 20.84 -3.11 1.87
N LYS A 64 19.76 -2.49 1.39
CA LYS A 64 18.68 -1.98 2.24
C LYS A 64 17.33 -2.40 1.67
N SER A 65 16.53 -3.06 2.49
CA SER A 65 15.13 -3.32 2.22
C SER A 65 14.26 -2.53 3.19
N VAL A 66 13.07 -2.14 2.73
CA VAL A 66 12.06 -1.44 3.53
C VAL A 66 10.80 -2.29 3.52
N GLY A 67 10.30 -2.60 4.73
CA GLY A 67 9.04 -3.30 4.94
C GLY A 67 7.96 -2.35 5.45
N VAL A 68 6.73 -2.52 4.98
CA VAL A 68 5.54 -1.75 5.40
C VAL A 68 4.33 -2.68 5.49
N HIS A 69 3.50 -2.53 6.50
CA HIS A 69 2.29 -3.33 6.67
C HIS A 69 1.14 -2.77 5.86
N LEU A 70 0.75 -3.48 4.80
CA LEU A 70 -0.25 -3.03 3.83
C LEU A 70 -1.26 -4.12 3.52
N CYS A 71 -2.39 -3.72 2.93
CA CYS A 71 -3.29 -4.66 2.26
C CYS A 71 -2.49 -5.43 1.20
N ARG A 72 -2.51 -6.77 1.24
CA ARG A 72 -1.67 -7.60 0.37
C ARG A 72 -1.95 -7.39 -1.13
N ASP A 73 -3.18 -7.03 -1.45
CA ASP A 73 -3.69 -6.72 -2.78
C ASP A 73 -3.63 -5.22 -3.12
N LEU A 74 -3.16 -4.38 -2.19
CA LEU A 74 -3.19 -2.93 -2.29
C LEU A 74 -4.58 -2.32 -2.55
N SER A 75 -5.65 -2.98 -2.10
CA SER A 75 -7.05 -2.52 -2.20
C SER A 75 -7.40 -1.33 -1.28
N CYS A 76 -6.41 -0.49 -0.97
CA CYS A 76 -6.52 0.58 0.01
C CYS A 76 -7.52 1.65 -0.43
N GLN A 77 -7.59 1.92 -1.73
CA GLN A 77 -8.49 2.92 -2.29
C GLN A 77 -9.95 2.46 -2.17
N GLU A 78 -10.25 1.25 -2.61
CA GLU A 78 -11.60 0.67 -2.56
C GLU A 78 -12.13 0.59 -1.13
N LYS A 79 -11.26 0.25 -0.17
CA LYS A 79 -11.61 0.23 1.26
C LYS A 79 -11.90 1.62 1.82
N LEU A 80 -11.13 2.64 1.41
CA LEU A 80 -11.37 4.02 1.84
C LEU A 80 -12.64 4.59 1.21
N GLU A 81 -12.89 4.30 -0.07
CA GLU A 81 -14.13 4.69 -0.76
C GLU A 81 -15.35 4.04 -0.10
N SER A 82 -15.27 2.74 0.21
CA SER A 82 -16.34 2.03 0.93
C SER A 82 -16.59 2.63 2.33
N ARG A 83 -15.52 2.99 3.06
CA ARG A 83 -15.65 3.63 4.37
C ARG A 83 -16.28 5.02 4.25
N SER A 84 -15.83 5.82 3.29
CA SER A 84 -16.35 7.15 2.98
C SER A 84 -17.84 7.14 2.70
N GLN A 85 -18.32 6.17 1.91
CA GLN A 85 -19.74 6.01 1.62
C GLN A 85 -20.57 5.71 2.88
N LEU A 86 -20.02 4.94 3.82
CA LEU A 86 -20.70 4.57 5.06
C LEU A 86 -20.65 5.69 6.12
N SER A 87 -19.53 6.42 6.22
CA SER A 87 -19.32 7.47 7.22
C SER A 87 -19.83 8.85 6.77
N GLY A 88 -20.10 9.03 5.48
CA GLY A 88 -20.39 10.34 4.88
C GLY A 88 -19.16 11.23 4.74
N GLU A 89 -17.95 10.70 4.96
CA GLU A 89 -16.71 11.44 4.74
C GLU A 89 -16.50 11.79 3.27
N ASN A 90 -15.74 12.85 2.98
CA ASN A 90 -15.41 13.23 1.61
C ASN A 90 -14.34 12.30 1.00
N GLY A 91 -14.77 11.37 0.15
CA GLY A 91 -13.88 10.40 -0.50
C GLY A 91 -12.72 11.02 -1.29
N ARG A 92 -12.88 12.23 -1.86
CA ARG A 92 -11.77 12.91 -2.56
C ARG A 92 -10.62 13.27 -1.61
N ILE A 93 -10.93 13.69 -0.39
CA ILE A 93 -9.91 14.04 0.61
C ILE A 93 -9.15 12.77 1.00
N LEU A 94 -9.86 11.68 1.29
CA LEU A 94 -9.25 10.40 1.65
C LEU A 94 -8.36 9.84 0.53
N SER A 95 -8.80 9.91 -0.72
CA SER A 95 -8.01 9.47 -1.87
C SER A 95 -6.76 10.34 -2.09
N HIS A 96 -6.86 11.66 -1.86
CA HIS A 96 -5.71 12.56 -1.92
C HIS A 96 -4.69 12.24 -0.81
N GLU A 97 -5.14 12.03 0.42
CA GLU A 97 -4.26 11.63 1.53
C GLU A 97 -3.62 10.25 1.33
N LEU A 98 -4.37 9.29 0.77
CA LEU A 98 -3.83 7.98 0.41
C LEU A 98 -2.70 8.12 -0.60
N THR A 99 -2.95 8.90 -1.65
CA THR A 99 -1.95 9.18 -2.70
C THR A 99 -0.71 9.83 -2.10
N GLY A 100 -0.88 10.83 -1.22
CA GLY A 100 0.22 11.46 -0.48
C GLY A 100 1.06 10.46 0.30
N ARG A 101 0.42 9.59 1.11
CA ARG A 101 1.10 8.53 1.87
C ARG A 101 1.88 7.57 0.97
N MET A 102 1.30 7.16 -0.17
CA MET A 102 1.96 6.31 -1.15
C MET A 102 3.20 7.01 -1.74
N THR A 103 3.04 8.25 -2.22
CA THR A 103 4.13 8.98 -2.87
C THR A 103 5.25 9.34 -1.89
N ASP A 104 4.92 9.69 -0.65
CA ASP A 104 5.89 9.97 0.41
C ASP A 104 6.67 8.72 0.81
N PHE A 105 6.01 7.56 0.82
CA PHE A 105 6.72 6.29 1.02
C PHE A 105 7.73 6.06 -0.11
N LEU A 106 7.30 6.17 -1.38
CA LEU A 106 8.18 5.93 -2.52
C LEU A 106 9.36 6.90 -2.56
N LYS A 107 9.11 8.20 -2.39
CA LYS A 107 10.14 9.25 -2.37
C LYS A 107 11.14 9.08 -1.23
N ARG A 108 10.74 8.60 -0.06
CA ARG A 108 11.67 8.41 1.08
C ARG A 108 12.43 7.10 1.02
N CYS A 109 11.88 6.09 0.36
CA CYS A 109 12.41 4.73 0.43
C CYS A 109 13.12 4.28 -0.84
N LEU A 110 12.83 4.86 -2.01
CA LEU A 110 13.34 4.37 -3.30
C LEU A 110 14.13 5.41 -4.10
N PHE A 111 14.00 6.69 -3.76
CA PHE A 111 14.63 7.82 -4.45
C PHE A 111 15.35 8.71 -3.43
#